data_AF-A0A1L8D1U4-F1
#
_entry.id   AF-A0A1L8D1U4-F1
#
_cell.length_a   1.000
_cell.length_b   1.000
_cell.length_c   1.000
_cell.angle_alpha   90.00
_cell.angle_beta   90.00
_cell.angle_gamma   90.00
#
_symmetry.space_group_name_H-M   'P 1'
#
loop_
_entity.id
_entity.type
_entity.pdbx_description
1 polymer ?
#
loop_
_entity_poly.entity_id
_entity_poly.type
_entity_poly.pdbx_seq_one_letter_code
_entity_poly.pdbx_strand_id
1 'polypeptide(L)'
;MVTAEQNRALNLLFLKFSNYHQDKLFSQTFGKASLAVLQEFTPDELIEMPLEELAEFIQSHGNNKLVSPENMAKALKQAARRAYRLNPKMLAACEVALSLTLQDIDHLKRQLKQLDKVICRELEAIPQTLTSVKGLGPISAAGIIAEIGDIKRVSKIKPLWLNTPALPGSATNQVIFTPKNAA
;
A
#
# COMPACT_ATOMS: atom_id res chain seq x y z
N MET A 1 -3.71 8.65 -1.16
CA MET A 1 -3.40 8.88 -2.59
C MET A 1 -3.34 7.57 -3.36
N VAL A 2 -2.43 6.64 -3.04
CA VAL A 2 -2.34 5.31 -3.73
C VAL A 2 -3.68 4.58 -3.76
N THR A 3 -4.41 4.53 -2.63
CA THR A 3 -5.73 3.87 -2.55
C THR A 3 -6.77 4.50 -3.49
N ALA A 4 -6.73 5.81 -3.69
CA ALA A 4 -7.65 6.49 -4.60
C ALA A 4 -7.38 6.09 -6.06
N GLU A 5 -6.10 6.07 -6.47
CA GLU A 5 -5.72 5.60 -7.79
C GLU A 5 -6.02 4.11 -7.99
N GLN A 6 -5.84 3.28 -6.96
CA GLN A 6 -6.25 1.87 -7.01
C GLN A 6 -7.75 1.73 -7.25
N ASN A 7 -8.59 2.50 -6.55
CA ASN A 7 -10.04 2.48 -6.78
C ASN A 7 -10.40 2.95 -8.20
N ARG A 8 -9.72 3.98 -8.70
CA ARG A 8 -9.89 4.44 -10.09
C ARG A 8 -9.52 3.34 -11.10
N ALA A 9 -8.39 2.66 -10.88
CA ALA A 9 -7.97 1.54 -11.72
C ALA A 9 -8.97 0.38 -11.66
N LEU A 10 -9.57 0.07 -10.51
CA LEU A 10 -10.61 -0.95 -10.39
C LEU A 10 -11.86 -0.61 -11.19
N ASN A 11 -12.26 0.66 -11.22
CA ASN A 11 -13.41 1.11 -12.02
C ASN A 11 -13.12 0.98 -13.52
N LEU A 12 -11.93 1.39 -13.97
CA LEU A 12 -11.51 1.24 -15.37
C LEU A 12 -11.35 -0.23 -15.76
N LEU A 13 -10.82 -1.04 -14.87
CA LEU A 13 -10.71 -2.49 -15.03
C LEU A 13 -12.08 -3.14 -15.13
N PHE A 14 -13.07 -2.70 -14.35
CA PHE A 14 -14.43 -3.20 -14.48
C PHE A 14 -15.03 -2.92 -15.86
N LEU A 15 -14.71 -1.76 -16.46
CA LEU A 15 -15.13 -1.46 -17.82
C LEU A 15 -14.44 -2.37 -18.84
N LYS A 16 -13.11 -2.54 -18.75
CA LYS A 16 -12.34 -3.41 -19.66
C LYS A 16 -12.69 -4.89 -19.49
N PHE A 17 -12.85 -5.33 -18.24
CA PHE A 17 -12.99 -6.73 -17.83
C PHE A 17 -13.80 -6.82 -16.52
N SER A 18 -15.13 -6.81 -16.66
CA SER A 18 -16.11 -6.73 -15.56
C SER A 18 -15.90 -7.72 -14.40
N ASN A 19 -15.62 -8.98 -14.71
CA ASN A 19 -15.58 -10.05 -13.71
C ASN A 19 -14.19 -10.28 -13.12
N TYR A 20 -13.16 -9.58 -13.60
CA TYR A 20 -11.76 -9.88 -13.29
C TYR A 20 -11.44 -9.80 -11.80
N HIS A 21 -11.88 -8.73 -11.13
CA HIS A 21 -11.64 -8.54 -9.69
C HIS A 21 -12.58 -9.41 -8.84
N GLN A 22 -13.84 -9.59 -9.27
CA GLN A 22 -14.86 -10.31 -8.50
C GLN A 22 -14.53 -11.81 -8.38
N ASP A 23 -14.02 -12.41 -9.46
CA ASP A 23 -13.70 -13.84 -9.52
C ASP A 23 -12.38 -14.19 -8.78
N LYS A 24 -11.68 -13.19 -8.19
CA LYS A 24 -10.44 -13.35 -7.42
C LYS A 24 -9.41 -14.27 -8.10
N LEU A 25 -9.24 -14.07 -9.41
CA LEU A 25 -8.36 -14.90 -10.26
C LEU A 25 -6.90 -14.90 -9.78
N PHE A 26 -6.47 -13.80 -9.16
CA PHE A 26 -5.15 -13.65 -8.55
C PHE A 26 -5.27 -13.26 -7.08
N SER A 27 -4.30 -13.69 -6.26
CA SER A 27 -4.22 -13.29 -4.85
C SER A 27 -4.08 -11.77 -4.68
N GLN A 28 -3.49 -11.09 -5.66
CA GLN A 28 -3.38 -9.63 -5.71
C GLN A 28 -3.72 -9.13 -7.11
N THR A 29 -4.78 -8.32 -7.23
CA THR A 29 -5.22 -7.74 -8.51
C THR A 29 -4.16 -6.85 -9.18
N PHE A 30 -3.34 -6.18 -8.38
CA PHE A 30 -2.22 -5.36 -8.88
C PHE A 30 -0.87 -6.09 -8.77
N GLY A 31 -0.88 -7.42 -8.69
CA GLY A 31 0.33 -8.23 -8.71
C GLY A 31 0.96 -8.31 -10.11
N LYS A 32 2.23 -8.72 -10.21
CA LYS A 32 2.98 -8.73 -11.48
C LYS A 32 2.30 -9.56 -12.58
N ALA A 33 1.88 -10.79 -12.29
CA ALA A 33 1.18 -11.64 -13.25
C ALA A 33 -0.16 -11.04 -13.70
N SER A 34 -0.94 -10.54 -12.74
CA SER A 34 -2.22 -9.90 -13.01
C SER A 34 -2.08 -8.68 -13.92
N LEU A 35 -1.10 -7.81 -13.62
CA LEU A 35 -0.81 -6.63 -14.44
C LEU A 35 -0.32 -6.99 -15.84
N ALA A 36 0.53 -8.03 -15.98
CA ALA A 36 0.99 -8.49 -17.28
C ALA A 36 -0.18 -8.94 -18.16
N VAL A 37 -1.08 -9.77 -17.62
CA VAL A 37 -2.30 -10.20 -18.32
C VAL A 37 -3.16 -9.00 -18.76
N LEU A 38 -3.34 -7.99 -17.88
CA LEU A 38 -4.19 -6.83 -18.18
C LEU A 38 -3.58 -5.85 -19.20
N GLN A 39 -2.25 -5.83 -19.31
CA GLN A 39 -1.52 -4.96 -20.22
C GLN A 39 -1.33 -5.59 -21.60
N GLU A 40 -1.11 -6.91 -21.66
CA GLU A 40 -0.81 -7.60 -22.91
C GLU A 40 -2.04 -8.12 -23.64
N PHE A 41 -3.14 -8.37 -22.92
CA PHE A 41 -4.31 -9.01 -23.52
C PHE A 41 -5.63 -8.28 -23.27
N THR A 42 -6.50 -8.38 -24.26
CA THR A 42 -7.92 -8.07 -24.20
C THR A 42 -8.72 -9.33 -23.81
N PRO A 43 -9.97 -9.18 -23.32
CA PRO A 43 -10.81 -10.34 -23.05
C PRO A 43 -11.00 -11.25 -24.27
N ASP A 44 -11.09 -10.71 -25.48
CA ASP A 44 -11.30 -11.51 -26.69
C ASP A 44 -10.03 -12.30 -27.05
N GLU A 45 -8.83 -11.68 -26.98
CA GLU A 45 -7.55 -12.38 -27.18
C GLU A 45 -7.34 -13.51 -26.17
N LEU A 46 -7.73 -13.31 -24.91
CA LEU A 46 -7.65 -14.36 -23.88
C LEU A 46 -8.52 -15.58 -24.20
N ILE A 47 -9.65 -15.39 -24.88
CA ILE A 47 -10.55 -16.48 -25.27
C ILE A 47 -9.93 -17.30 -26.41
N GLU A 48 -9.29 -16.62 -27.37
CA GLU A 48 -8.70 -17.22 -28.57
C GLU A 48 -7.36 -17.92 -28.30
N MET A 49 -6.56 -17.39 -27.37
CA MET A 49 -5.26 -17.95 -26.99
C MET A 49 -5.40 -19.43 -26.56
N PRO A 50 -4.48 -20.36 -26.94
CA PRO A 50 -4.43 -21.72 -26.41
C PRO A 50 -4.36 -21.78 -24.87
N LEU A 51 -4.87 -22.84 -24.26
CA LEU A 51 -4.90 -22.92 -22.79
C LEU A 51 -3.49 -23.07 -22.21
N GLU A 52 -2.68 -23.87 -22.89
CA GLU A 52 -1.30 -24.20 -22.55
C GLU A 52 -0.44 -22.94 -22.59
N GLU A 53 -0.54 -22.15 -23.66
CA GLU A 53 0.18 -20.88 -23.82
C GLU A 53 -0.20 -19.86 -22.73
N LEU A 54 -1.49 -19.74 -22.42
CA LEU A 54 -1.95 -18.85 -21.34
C LEU A 54 -1.47 -19.31 -19.97
N ALA A 55 -1.42 -20.62 -19.71
CA ALA A 55 -0.91 -21.18 -18.46
C ALA A 55 0.59 -20.92 -18.31
N GLU A 56 1.37 -21.10 -19.38
CA GLU A 56 2.80 -20.79 -19.43
C GLU A 56 3.06 -19.30 -19.20
N PHE A 57 2.29 -18.42 -19.83
CA PHE A 57 2.37 -16.98 -19.63
C PHE A 57 2.12 -16.59 -18.17
N ILE A 58 1.05 -17.10 -17.57
CA ILE A 58 0.72 -16.82 -16.17
C ILE A 58 1.83 -17.36 -15.24
N GLN A 59 2.38 -18.53 -15.53
CA GLN A 59 3.43 -19.16 -14.74
C GLN A 59 4.74 -18.35 -14.76
N SER A 60 5.16 -17.87 -15.94
CA SER A 60 6.41 -17.10 -16.10
C SER A 60 6.35 -15.77 -15.34
N HIS A 61 5.20 -15.09 -15.33
CA HIS A 61 5.00 -13.83 -14.62
C HIS A 61 4.61 -14.00 -13.14
N GLY A 62 4.20 -15.19 -12.71
CA GLY A 62 3.83 -15.53 -11.34
C GLY A 62 4.97 -15.99 -10.44
N ASN A 63 6.21 -16.00 -10.95
CA ASN A 63 7.42 -16.37 -10.21
C ASN A 63 7.35 -17.78 -9.57
N ASN A 64 6.74 -18.74 -10.27
CA ASN A 64 6.55 -20.13 -9.84
C ASN A 64 5.81 -20.38 -8.51
N LYS A 65 5.11 -19.37 -7.96
CA LYS A 65 4.34 -19.51 -6.70
C LYS A 65 2.88 -19.91 -6.91
N LEU A 66 2.50 -20.13 -8.16
CA LEU A 66 1.13 -20.39 -8.53
C LEU A 66 0.82 -21.87 -8.39
N VAL A 67 -0.15 -22.19 -7.53
CA VAL A 67 -0.47 -23.57 -7.16
C VAL A 67 -1.06 -24.38 -8.34
N SER A 68 -1.73 -23.71 -9.28
CA SER A 68 -2.29 -24.38 -10.48
C SER A 68 -2.49 -23.40 -11.66
N PRO A 69 -1.47 -23.19 -12.52
CA PRO A 69 -1.55 -22.26 -13.65
C PRO A 69 -2.64 -22.62 -14.66
N GLU A 70 -2.84 -23.91 -14.95
CA GLU A 70 -3.90 -24.36 -15.87
C GLU A 70 -5.32 -24.02 -15.37
N ASN A 71 -5.58 -24.20 -14.07
CA ASN A 71 -6.89 -23.89 -13.49
C ASN A 71 -7.16 -22.38 -13.51
N MET A 72 -6.13 -21.56 -13.27
CA MET A 72 -6.25 -20.11 -13.40
C MET A 72 -6.46 -19.69 -14.84
N ALA A 73 -5.76 -20.30 -15.81
CA ALA A 73 -5.97 -20.03 -17.23
C ALA A 73 -7.41 -20.39 -17.66
N LYS A 74 -7.95 -21.52 -17.18
CA LYS A 74 -9.37 -21.90 -17.39
C LYS A 74 -10.33 -20.86 -16.79
N ALA A 75 -10.09 -20.45 -15.53
CA ALA A 75 -10.91 -19.46 -14.85
C ALA A 75 -10.84 -18.08 -15.53
N LEU A 76 -9.66 -17.67 -15.98
CA LEU A 76 -9.44 -16.43 -16.70
C LEU A 76 -10.18 -16.42 -18.04
N LYS A 77 -10.11 -17.52 -18.81
CA LYS A 77 -10.91 -17.68 -20.04
C LYS A 77 -12.41 -17.64 -19.76
N GLN A 78 -12.86 -18.28 -18.68
CA GLN A 78 -14.27 -18.27 -18.30
C GLN A 78 -14.74 -16.86 -17.92
N ALA A 79 -13.94 -16.12 -17.17
CA ALA A 79 -14.21 -14.73 -16.83
C ALA A 79 -14.24 -13.86 -18.10
N ALA A 80 -13.28 -14.07 -19.02
CA ALA A 80 -13.20 -13.32 -20.27
C ALA A 80 -14.44 -13.52 -21.15
N ARG A 81 -14.95 -14.75 -21.25
CA ARG A 81 -16.20 -15.05 -21.97
C ARG A 81 -17.40 -14.27 -21.44
N ARG A 82 -17.45 -14.07 -20.11
CA ARG A 82 -18.52 -13.35 -19.42
C ARG A 82 -18.34 -11.83 -19.42
N ALA A 83 -17.17 -11.34 -19.84
CA ALA A 83 -16.88 -9.91 -19.84
C ALA A 83 -17.75 -9.16 -20.86
N TYR A 84 -18.08 -7.92 -20.54
CA TYR A 84 -18.77 -7.04 -21.47
C TYR A 84 -17.85 -6.65 -22.64
N ARG A 85 -18.39 -6.67 -23.86
CA ARG A 85 -17.70 -6.12 -25.03
C ARG A 85 -17.98 -4.62 -25.11
N LEU A 86 -16.96 -3.82 -24.88
CA LEU A 86 -17.02 -2.37 -25.10
C LEU A 86 -16.94 -2.08 -26.61
N ASN A 87 -17.54 -0.97 -27.03
CA ASN A 87 -17.28 -0.41 -28.36
C ASN A 87 -15.77 -0.15 -28.50
N PRO A 88 -15.13 -0.51 -29.64
CA PRO A 88 -13.69 -0.32 -29.86
C PRO A 88 -13.15 1.07 -29.49
N LYS A 89 -13.89 2.14 -29.79
CA LYS A 89 -13.46 3.52 -29.42
C LYS A 89 -13.41 3.72 -27.90
N MET A 90 -14.37 3.14 -27.18
CA MET A 90 -14.43 3.23 -25.72
C MET A 90 -13.39 2.31 -25.08
N LEU A 91 -13.15 1.13 -25.64
CA LEU A 91 -12.10 0.21 -25.19
C LEU A 91 -10.73 0.89 -25.25
N ALA A 92 -10.37 1.48 -26.41
CA ALA A 92 -9.10 2.18 -26.57
C ALA A 92 -8.91 3.31 -25.56
N ALA A 93 -9.95 4.12 -25.31
CA ALA A 93 -9.92 5.17 -24.30
C ALA A 93 -9.74 4.61 -22.88
N CYS A 94 -10.46 3.51 -22.55
CA CYS A 94 -10.34 2.84 -21.26
C CYS A 94 -8.96 2.24 -21.05
N GLU A 95 -8.34 1.66 -22.08
CA GLU A 95 -7.01 1.07 -22.01
C GLU A 95 -5.92 2.11 -21.78
N VAL A 96 -5.98 3.24 -22.50
CA VAL A 96 -5.07 4.36 -22.27
C VAL A 96 -5.23 4.90 -20.85
N ALA A 97 -6.47 5.13 -20.41
CA ALA A 97 -6.73 5.62 -19.06
C ALA A 97 -6.25 4.62 -17.98
N LEU A 98 -6.50 3.32 -18.17
CA LEU A 98 -6.09 2.28 -17.24
C LEU A 98 -4.57 2.18 -17.18
N SER A 99 -3.89 2.22 -18.32
CA SER A 99 -2.42 2.18 -18.39
C SER A 99 -1.81 3.37 -17.65
N LEU A 100 -2.32 4.59 -17.87
CA LEU A 100 -1.85 5.79 -17.16
C LEU A 100 -2.08 5.66 -15.64
N THR A 101 -3.28 5.26 -15.22
CA THR A 101 -3.58 5.08 -13.79
C THR A 101 -2.70 3.99 -13.15
N LEU A 102 -2.38 2.91 -13.86
CA LEU A 102 -1.44 1.89 -13.36
C LEU A 102 -0.01 2.42 -13.21
N GLN A 103 0.44 3.25 -14.16
CA GLN A 103 1.74 3.93 -14.07
C GLN A 103 1.78 4.90 -12.89
N ASP A 104 0.70 5.65 -12.65
CA ASP A 104 0.57 6.56 -11.50
C ASP A 104 0.65 5.79 -10.17
N ILE A 105 -0.04 4.65 -10.06
CA ILE A 105 0.05 3.79 -8.87
C ILE A 105 1.50 3.36 -8.59
N ASP A 106 2.23 2.93 -9.63
CA ASP A 106 3.61 2.50 -9.46
C ASP A 106 4.54 3.68 -9.14
N HIS A 107 4.34 4.83 -9.80
CA HIS A 107 5.05 6.05 -9.52
C HIS A 107 4.88 6.50 -8.06
N LEU A 108 3.64 6.58 -7.58
CA LEU A 108 3.32 6.95 -6.20
C LEU A 108 3.94 5.97 -5.19
N LYS A 109 3.92 4.67 -5.48
CA LYS A 109 4.58 3.65 -4.62
C LYS A 109 6.09 3.84 -4.58
N ARG A 110 6.74 4.19 -5.69
CA ARG A 110 8.18 4.48 -5.74
C ARG A 110 8.50 5.76 -4.97
N GLN A 111 7.71 6.82 -5.14
CA GLN A 111 7.87 8.07 -4.40
C GLN A 111 7.73 7.86 -2.89
N LEU A 112 6.75 7.06 -2.44
CA LEU A 112 6.62 6.71 -1.02
C LEU A 112 7.88 6.04 -0.48
N LYS A 113 8.43 5.04 -1.19
CA LYS A 113 9.68 4.38 -0.77
C LYS A 113 10.88 5.32 -0.74
N GLN A 114 10.94 6.29 -1.66
CA GLN A 114 12.00 7.29 -1.66
C GLN A 114 11.87 8.22 -0.45
N LEU A 115 10.65 8.67 -0.15
CA LEU A 115 10.37 9.51 1.00
C LEU A 115 10.67 8.79 2.31
N ASP A 116 10.28 7.51 2.44
CA ASP A 116 10.58 6.68 3.61
C ASP A 116 12.09 6.60 3.86
N LYS A 117 12.90 6.46 2.81
CA LYS A 117 14.37 6.45 2.93
C LYS A 117 14.92 7.79 3.40
N VAL A 118 14.38 8.90 2.90
CA VAL A 118 14.78 10.24 3.34
C VAL A 118 14.42 10.43 4.81
N ILE A 119 13.20 10.07 5.22
CA ILE A 119 12.76 10.16 6.62
C ILE A 119 13.68 9.35 7.53
N CYS A 120 14.00 8.09 7.17
CA CYS A 120 14.90 7.26 7.96
C CYS A 120 16.30 7.92 8.11
N ARG A 121 16.84 8.48 7.02
CA ARG A 121 18.14 9.17 7.04
C ARG A 121 18.13 10.40 7.94
N GLU A 122 17.09 11.23 7.86
CA GLU A 122 16.98 12.43 8.71
C GLU A 122 16.78 12.03 10.18
N LEU A 123 16.04 10.94 10.44
CA LEU A 123 15.84 10.43 11.80
C LEU A 123 17.15 9.96 12.44
N GLU A 124 18.09 9.39 11.67
CA GLU A 124 19.41 8.98 12.18
C GLU A 124 20.24 10.15 12.72
N ALA A 125 20.04 11.36 12.18
CA ALA A 125 20.71 12.56 12.68
C ALA A 125 20.11 13.09 13.99
N ILE A 126 18.90 12.67 14.34
CA ILE A 126 18.21 13.11 15.57
C ILE A 126 18.50 12.09 16.68
N PRO A 127 19.11 12.51 17.81
CA PRO A 127 19.31 11.62 18.93
C PRO A 127 17.97 11.23 19.56
N GLN A 128 17.55 9.98 19.38
CA GLN A 128 16.27 9.46 19.88
C GLN A 128 16.36 7.97 20.28
N THR A 129 15.54 7.55 21.24
CA THR A 129 15.50 6.18 21.78
C THR A 129 14.26 5.40 21.36
N LEU A 130 13.31 6.00 20.63
CA LEU A 130 12.05 5.38 20.24
C LEU A 130 12.24 4.14 19.35
N THR A 131 13.29 4.12 18.53
CA THR A 131 13.62 2.95 17.69
C THR A 131 14.15 1.74 18.48
N SER A 132 14.51 1.89 19.77
CA SER A 132 14.90 0.74 20.60
C SER A 132 13.70 -0.04 21.12
N VAL A 133 12.48 0.50 21.01
CA VAL A 133 11.26 -0.16 21.47
C VAL A 133 10.82 -1.18 20.43
N LYS A 134 10.71 -2.46 20.85
CA LYS A 134 10.24 -3.54 19.98
C LYS A 134 8.85 -3.21 19.43
N GLY A 135 8.73 -3.18 18.11
CA GLY A 135 7.48 -2.87 17.39
C GLY A 135 7.37 -1.43 16.88
N LEU A 136 8.26 -0.52 17.29
CA LEU A 136 8.35 0.83 16.70
C LEU A 136 9.40 0.87 15.59
N GLY A 137 8.93 1.04 14.36
CA GLY A 137 9.81 1.24 13.21
C GLY A 137 10.29 2.70 13.08
N PRO A 138 11.33 2.96 12.28
CA PRO A 138 11.85 4.30 12.04
C PRO A 138 10.79 5.31 11.57
N ILE A 139 9.92 4.91 10.65
CA ILE A 139 8.86 5.80 10.13
C ILE A 139 7.88 6.20 11.24
N SER A 140 7.46 5.25 12.08
CA SER A 140 6.56 5.52 13.20
C SER A 140 7.24 6.40 14.27
N ALA A 141 8.52 6.17 14.56
CA ALA A 141 9.29 7.00 15.48
C ALA A 141 9.43 8.44 14.97
N ALA A 142 9.74 8.63 13.68
CA ALA A 142 9.78 9.93 13.05
C ALA A 142 8.43 10.65 13.12
N GLY A 143 7.33 9.95 12.91
CA GLY A 143 5.97 10.48 13.08
C GLY A 143 5.71 10.99 14.50
N ILE A 144 6.05 10.20 15.52
CA ILE A 144 5.91 10.60 16.93
C ILE A 144 6.73 11.86 17.23
N ILE A 145 7.98 11.90 16.76
CA ILE A 145 8.86 13.08 16.96
C ILE A 145 8.29 14.31 16.24
N ALA A 146 7.75 14.14 15.03
CA ALA A 146 7.13 15.22 14.27
C ALA A 146 5.90 15.80 14.98
N GLU A 147 5.08 14.96 15.62
CA GLU A 147 3.92 15.40 16.41
C GLU A 147 4.32 16.13 17.70
N ILE A 148 5.39 15.67 18.37
CA ILE A 148 5.93 16.35 19.57
C ILE A 148 6.56 17.69 19.20
N GLY A 149 7.28 17.76 18.08
CA GLY A 149 7.96 18.97 17.61
C GLY A 149 9.02 19.48 18.59
N ASP A 150 9.00 20.77 18.91
CA ASP A 150 9.92 21.36 19.90
C ASP A 150 9.51 21.00 21.33
N ILE A 151 10.35 20.24 22.03
CA ILE A 151 10.12 19.83 23.41
C ILE A 151 9.98 21.02 24.38
N LYS A 152 10.54 22.20 24.03
CA LYS A 152 10.37 23.44 24.80
C LYS A 152 8.95 24.00 24.72
N ARG A 153 8.12 23.52 23.80
CA ARG A 153 6.68 23.83 23.75
C ARG A 153 5.90 23.02 24.78
N VAL A 154 6.29 21.77 25.00
CA VAL A 154 5.63 20.87 25.97
C VAL A 154 5.84 21.35 27.40
N SER A 155 6.99 21.96 27.72
CA SER A 155 7.23 22.54 29.06
C SER A 155 6.33 23.74 29.39
N LYS A 156 5.74 24.40 28.38
CA LYS A 156 4.76 25.49 28.57
C LYS A 156 3.33 24.97 28.77
N ILE A 157 3.07 23.69 28.51
CA ILE A 157 1.77 23.08 28.75
C ILE A 157 1.62 22.89 30.25
N LYS A 158 0.74 23.65 30.88
CA LYS A 158 0.41 23.48 32.30
C LYS A 158 -0.22 22.09 32.47
N PRO A 159 0.42 21.17 33.21
CA PRO A 159 -0.11 19.81 33.34
C PRO A 159 -1.44 19.81 34.08
N LEU A 160 -2.45 19.11 33.55
CA LEU A 160 -3.79 19.06 34.16
C LEU A 160 -3.77 18.48 35.59
N TRP A 161 -2.79 17.63 35.90
CA TRP A 161 -2.58 17.07 37.24
C TRP A 161 -1.98 18.03 38.27
N LEU A 162 -1.58 19.26 37.87
CA LEU A 162 -1.24 20.31 38.84
C LEU A 162 -2.47 20.99 39.46
N ASN A 163 -3.66 20.79 38.88
CA ASN A 163 -4.92 21.31 39.41
C ASN A 163 -5.79 20.23 40.08
N THR A 164 -5.33 18.98 40.16
CA THR A 164 -6.06 17.91 40.87
C THR A 164 -5.78 18.01 42.38
N PRO A 165 -6.80 18.14 43.24
CA PRO A 165 -6.60 18.11 44.68
C PRO A 165 -5.97 16.76 45.07
N ALA A 166 -4.93 16.81 45.91
CA ALA A 166 -4.26 15.62 46.40
C ALA A 166 -5.28 14.68 47.05
N LEU A 167 -5.32 13.42 46.63
CA LEU A 167 -6.13 12.40 47.27
C LEU A 167 -5.61 12.19 48.71
N PRO A 168 -6.48 12.21 49.73
CA PRO A 168 -6.05 12.06 51.11
C PRO A 168 -5.59 10.62 51.34
N GLY A 169 -4.28 10.41 51.46
CA GLY A 169 -3.73 9.18 52.04
C GLY A 169 -2.62 8.45 51.29
N SER A 170 -2.13 8.89 50.12
CA SER A 170 -1.01 8.19 49.46
C SER A 170 0.32 8.92 49.68
N ALA A 171 1.06 8.50 50.71
CA ALA A 171 2.50 8.74 50.80
C ALA A 171 3.17 8.06 49.60
N THR A 172 3.29 8.80 48.50
CA THR A 172 3.97 8.34 47.29
C THR A 172 5.16 9.24 47.12
N ASN A 173 6.34 8.67 47.39
CA ASN A 173 7.63 9.27 47.14
C ASN A 173 7.60 10.00 45.79
N GLN A 174 7.64 11.32 45.81
CA GLN A 174 7.98 12.09 44.63
C GLN A 174 9.42 11.73 44.29
N VAL A 175 9.59 10.82 43.33
CA VAL A 175 10.86 10.70 42.61
C VAL A 175 10.96 11.97 41.78
N ILE A 176 11.52 13.01 42.38
CA ILE A 176 11.91 14.24 41.70
C ILE A 176 13.02 13.83 40.74
N PHE A 177 12.69 13.58 39.48
CA PHE A 177 13.68 13.60 38.40
C PHE A 177 14.17 15.04 38.26
N THR A 178 15.21 15.40 39.01
CA THR A 178 15.98 16.60 38.70
C THR A 178 16.74 16.34 37.40
N PRO A 179 16.75 17.30 36.44
CA PRO A 179 17.71 17.24 35.35
C PRO A 179 19.09 17.40 35.97
N LYS A 180 19.96 16.38 35.83
CA LYS A 180 21.38 16.57 36.10
C LYS A 180 21.87 17.70 35.19
N ASN A 181 22.35 18.77 35.82
CA ASN A 181 23.07 19.86 35.17
C ASN A 181 24.15 19.27 34.24
N ALA A 182 24.04 19.60 32.97
CA ALA A 182 25.19 19.58 32.07
C ALA A 182 26.00 20.85 32.36
N ALA A 183 27.19 20.64 32.93
CA ALA A 183 28.33 21.53 32.72
C ALA A 183 29.09 21.04 31.48
#